data_AF-A0AAD5QJE9-F1
#
_entry.id   AF-A0AAD5QJE9-F1
#
_cell.length_a   1.000
_cell.length_b   1.000
_cell.length_c   1.000
_cell.angle_alpha   90.00
_cell.angle_beta   90.00
_cell.angle_gamma   90.00
#
_symmetry.space_group_name_H-M   'P 1'
#
loop_
_entity.id
_entity.type
_entity.pdbx_description
1 polymer ?
#
loop_
_entity_poly.entity_id
_entity_poly.type
_entity_poly.pdbx_seq_one_letter_code
_entity_poly.pdbx_strand_id
1 'polypeptide(L)'
;MPPKPSAKGAKKAAKSQKASRSSDKKKKHRRKESYSVYIYRVLKQVHPDTGVSSKAMSIMNSFVNDVFERIAAEASRLAQYNKRSTISSREIQTAVRLILPGELAKHAVSEGTKAVTNAEKASFGHWGLGRTQGALTTRYLARVARFERPKPKKNDPVDKRRLGVV
;
A
#
# COMPACT_ATOMS: atom_id res chain seq x y z
N MET A 1 2.20 -58.20 -59.81
CA MET A 1 2.00 -57.55 -58.48
C MET A 1 0.61 -57.92 -57.97
N PRO A 2 0.50 -58.78 -56.95
CA PRO A 2 -0.76 -59.04 -56.27
C PRO A 2 -0.94 -58.13 -55.03
N PRO A 3 -2.19 -57.77 -54.69
CA PRO A 3 -2.51 -56.98 -53.50
C PRO A 3 -2.49 -57.85 -52.24
N LYS A 4 -2.09 -57.28 -51.10
CA LYS A 4 -2.34 -57.88 -49.78
C LYS A 4 -3.05 -56.87 -48.87
N PRO A 5 -4.37 -56.98 -48.70
CA PRO A 5 -5.04 -56.61 -47.47
C PRO A 5 -5.26 -57.88 -46.64
N SER A 6 -4.88 -57.86 -45.37
CA SER A 6 -5.35 -58.86 -44.41
C SER A 6 -5.54 -58.18 -43.06
N ALA A 7 -6.77 -57.68 -42.87
CA ALA A 7 -7.29 -57.35 -41.57
C ALA A 7 -7.41 -58.63 -40.74
N LYS A 8 -6.88 -58.63 -39.51
CA LYS A 8 -7.24 -59.64 -38.51
C LYS A 8 -7.23 -59.02 -37.11
N GLY A 9 -8.43 -58.79 -36.59
CA GLY A 9 -8.86 -59.23 -35.26
C GLY A 9 -8.11 -58.71 -34.03
N ALA A 10 -8.67 -57.64 -33.45
CA ALA A 10 -9.17 -57.57 -32.07
C ALA A 10 -8.55 -58.43 -30.93
N LYS A 11 -8.05 -57.68 -29.92
CA LYS A 11 -8.23 -57.82 -28.44
C LYS A 11 -7.12 -58.49 -27.59
N LYS A 12 -6.92 -57.82 -26.44
CA LYS A 12 -6.17 -58.12 -25.20
C LYS A 12 -4.65 -57.91 -25.30
N ALA A 13 -3.96 -57.22 -24.39
CA ALA A 13 -4.29 -56.73 -23.06
C ALA A 13 -3.50 -55.43 -22.78
N ALA A 14 -4.15 -54.49 -22.10
CA ALA A 14 -3.54 -53.26 -21.63
C ALA A 14 -2.39 -53.56 -20.68
N LYS A 15 -1.15 -53.42 -21.16
CA LYS A 15 0.04 -53.39 -20.32
C LYS A 15 0.07 -52.00 -19.69
N SER A 16 -0.40 -51.92 -18.46
CA SER A 16 -0.32 -50.74 -17.61
C SER A 16 1.13 -50.25 -17.56
N GLN A 17 1.42 -49.20 -18.33
CA GLN A 17 2.61 -48.39 -18.08
C GLN A 17 2.41 -47.77 -16.70
N LYS A 18 3.03 -48.40 -15.70
CA LYS A 18 3.30 -47.83 -14.39
C LYS A 18 4.11 -46.57 -14.64
N ALA A 19 3.41 -45.44 -14.81
CA ALA A 19 4.00 -44.13 -14.71
C ALA A 19 4.68 -44.12 -13.34
N SER A 20 6.01 -44.12 -13.37
CA SER A 20 6.82 -43.86 -12.20
C SER A 20 6.34 -42.51 -11.67
N ARG A 21 5.57 -42.55 -10.58
CA ARG A 21 5.36 -41.39 -9.74
C ARG A 21 6.77 -41.01 -9.28
N SER A 22 7.37 -40.05 -9.96
CA SER A 22 8.54 -39.31 -9.46
C SER A 22 8.05 -38.53 -8.23
N SER A 23 7.92 -39.27 -7.14
CA SER A 23 7.80 -38.76 -5.79
C SER A 23 9.19 -38.31 -5.36
N ASP A 24 9.61 -37.12 -5.78
CA ASP A 24 10.57 -36.31 -5.02
C ASP A 24 10.66 -34.87 -5.55
N LYS A 25 9.50 -34.23 -5.76
CA LYS A 25 9.47 -32.77 -5.68
C LYS A 25 9.61 -32.42 -4.21
N LYS A 26 10.87 -32.23 -3.74
CA LYS A 26 11.20 -31.59 -2.47
C LYS A 26 10.14 -30.54 -2.18
N LYS A 27 9.36 -30.73 -1.08
CA LYS A 27 8.34 -29.77 -0.64
C LYS A 27 8.94 -28.39 -0.78
N LYS A 28 8.41 -27.58 -1.71
CA LYS A 28 8.88 -26.22 -1.96
C LYS A 28 8.82 -25.53 -0.60
N HIS A 29 9.97 -25.29 0.02
CA HIS A 29 10.02 -24.65 1.32
C HIS A 29 9.28 -23.32 1.16
N ARG A 30 8.18 -23.15 1.91
CA ARG A 30 7.37 -21.94 1.86
C ARG A 30 8.35 -20.79 2.09
N ARG A 31 8.45 -19.88 1.12
CA ARG A 31 9.39 -18.77 1.18
C ARG A 31 9.09 -18.02 2.46
N LYS A 32 10.02 -18.04 3.42
CA LYS A 32 9.89 -17.17 4.60
C LYS A 32 9.88 -15.75 4.05
N GLU A 33 8.79 -15.04 4.30
CA GLU A 33 8.72 -13.61 4.03
C GLU A 33 9.84 -12.98 4.87
N SER A 34 10.75 -12.30 4.17
CA SER A 34 11.98 -11.78 4.75
C SER A 34 12.12 -10.34 4.33
N TYR A 35 12.38 -9.48 5.31
CA TYR A 35 12.59 -8.05 5.11
C TYR A 35 14.05 -7.73 4.75
N SER A 36 14.90 -8.74 4.54
CA SER A 36 16.35 -8.58 4.36
C SER A 36 16.72 -7.63 3.22
N VAL A 37 15.99 -7.66 2.11
CA VAL A 37 16.23 -6.75 0.99
C VAL A 37 15.97 -5.29 1.39
N TYR A 38 14.90 -5.03 2.14
CA TYR A 38 14.53 -3.67 2.55
C TYR A 38 15.48 -3.13 3.62
N ILE A 39 15.83 -3.97 4.59
CA ILE A 39 16.79 -3.61 5.64
C ILE A 39 18.16 -3.28 5.02
N TYR A 40 18.60 -4.04 4.02
CA TYR A 40 19.85 -3.74 3.32
C TYR A 40 19.78 -2.44 2.51
N ARG A 41 18.65 -2.16 1.85
CA ARG A 41 18.42 -0.89 1.14
C ARG A 41 18.48 0.31 2.09
N VAL A 42 17.85 0.21 3.26
CA VAL A 42 17.90 1.27 4.27
C VAL A 42 19.31 1.42 4.83
N LEU A 43 20.01 0.32 5.10
CA LEU A 43 21.39 0.36 5.59
C LEU A 43 22.31 1.12 4.64
N LYS A 44 22.21 0.88 3.33
CA LYS A 44 23.03 1.59 2.33
C LYS A 44 22.64 3.06 2.15
N GLN A 45 21.42 3.45 2.50
CA GLN A 45 21.02 4.87 2.52
C GLN A 45 21.65 5.63 3.70
N VAL A 46 21.84 4.97 4.86
CA VAL A 46 22.40 5.62 6.06
C VAL A 46 23.92 5.47 6.17
N HIS A 47 24.47 4.32 5.76
CA HIS A 47 25.90 3.99 5.83
C HIS A 47 26.34 3.20 4.58
N PRO A 48 26.81 3.88 3.53
CA PRO A 48 27.19 3.24 2.25
C PRO A 48 28.31 2.21 2.39
N ASP A 49 29.27 2.44 3.29
CA ASP A 49 30.49 1.62 3.40
C ASP A 49 30.39 0.53 4.47
N THR A 50 29.29 0.48 5.22
CA THR A 50 29.07 -0.52 6.27
C THR A 50 28.36 -1.77 5.72
N GLY A 51 28.74 -2.94 6.22
CA GLY A 51 28.08 -4.22 5.99
C GLY A 51 27.35 -4.72 7.24
N VAL A 52 26.37 -5.61 7.06
CA VAL A 52 25.65 -6.25 8.17
C VAL A 52 25.89 -7.75 8.14
N SER A 53 26.15 -8.36 9.29
CA SER A 53 26.34 -9.81 9.40
C SER A 53 25.02 -10.56 9.22
N SER A 54 25.08 -11.84 8.84
CA SER A 54 23.91 -12.71 8.71
C SER A 54 23.14 -12.88 10.03
N LYS A 55 23.85 -12.90 11.17
CA LYS A 55 23.24 -12.95 12.50
C LYS A 55 22.48 -11.66 12.84
N ALA A 56 23.11 -10.50 12.63
CA ALA A 56 22.45 -9.20 12.82
C ALA A 56 21.25 -9.04 11.87
N MET A 57 21.37 -9.53 10.65
CA MET A 57 20.28 -9.56 9.67
C MET A 57 19.08 -10.37 10.17
N SER A 58 19.30 -11.53 10.79
CA SER A 58 18.23 -12.34 11.39
C SER A 58 17.54 -11.63 12.54
N ILE A 59 18.30 -10.96 13.42
CA ILE A 59 17.75 -10.18 14.55
C ILE A 59 16.87 -9.05 14.03
N MET A 60 17.33 -8.31 13.03
CA MET A 60 16.55 -7.22 12.41
C MET A 60 15.28 -7.73 11.74
N ASN A 61 15.32 -8.89 11.09
CA ASN A 61 14.13 -9.50 10.50
C ASN A 61 13.09 -9.89 11.57
N SER A 62 13.52 -10.47 12.70
CA SER A 62 12.63 -10.77 13.82
C SER A 62 12.06 -9.49 14.43
N PHE A 63 12.87 -8.46 14.65
CA PHE A 63 12.42 -7.18 15.19
C PHE A 63 11.28 -6.56 14.36
N VAL A 64 11.39 -6.59 13.03
CA VAL A 64 10.32 -6.08 12.14
C VAL A 64 9.04 -6.90 12.29
N ASN A 65 9.13 -8.23 12.41
CA ASN A 65 7.96 -9.08 12.63
C ASN A 65 7.30 -8.80 13.99
N ASP A 66 8.09 -8.66 15.06
CA ASP A 66 7.57 -8.39 16.40
C ASP A 66 6.80 -7.05 16.44
N VAL A 67 7.33 -6.02 15.80
CA VAL A 67 6.66 -4.71 15.70
C VAL A 67 5.41 -4.80 14.82
N PHE A 68 5.49 -5.51 13.70
CA PHE A 68 4.36 -5.71 12.80
C PHE A 68 3.19 -6.41 13.50
N GLU A 69 3.46 -7.50 14.21
CA GLU A 69 2.44 -8.26 14.95
C GLU A 69 1.78 -7.40 16.03
N ARG A 70 2.56 -6.59 16.76
CA ARG A 70 2.02 -5.65 17.76
C ARG A 70 1.09 -4.61 17.14
N ILE A 71 1.50 -4.00 16.02
CA ILE A 71 0.67 -3.01 15.33
C ILE A 71 -0.59 -3.66 14.75
N ALA A 72 -0.46 -4.84 14.14
CA ALA A 72 -1.59 -5.56 13.54
C ALA A 72 -2.62 -5.98 14.61
N ALA A 73 -2.16 -6.44 15.77
CA ALA A 73 -3.03 -6.80 16.89
C ALA A 73 -3.82 -5.57 17.40
N GLU A 74 -3.15 -4.43 17.62
CA GLU A 74 -3.83 -3.21 18.07
C GLU A 74 -4.76 -2.63 16.99
N ALA A 75 -4.34 -2.63 15.73
CA ALA A 75 -5.19 -2.17 14.63
C ALA A 75 -6.45 -3.05 14.48
N SER A 76 -6.32 -4.36 14.69
CA SER A 76 -7.46 -5.30 14.69
C SER A 76 -8.43 -5.01 15.84
N ARG A 77 -7.91 -4.77 17.06
CA ARG A 77 -8.73 -4.36 18.21
C ARG A 77 -9.49 -3.07 17.93
N LEU A 78 -8.83 -2.06 17.38
CA LEU A 78 -9.44 -0.79 17.01
C LEU A 78 -10.54 -0.94 15.95
N ALA A 79 -10.35 -1.81 14.95
CA ALA A 79 -11.37 -2.09 13.95
C ALA A 79 -12.62 -2.76 14.58
N GLN A 80 -12.40 -3.70 15.51
CA GLN A 80 -13.48 -4.36 16.24
C GLN A 80 -14.26 -3.40 17.14
N TYR A 81 -13.59 -2.47 17.84
CA TYR A 81 -14.26 -1.43 18.62
C TYR A 81 -15.14 -0.54 17.76
N ASN A 82 -14.67 -0.20 16.54
CA ASN A 82 -15.42 0.58 15.56
C ASN A 82 -16.49 -0.24 14.81
N LYS A 83 -16.65 -1.55 15.12
CA LYS A 83 -17.55 -2.50 14.45
C LYS A 83 -17.34 -2.58 12.94
N ARG A 84 -16.09 -2.43 12.49
CA ARG A 84 -15.70 -2.54 11.09
C ARG A 84 -14.97 -3.86 10.85
N SER A 85 -15.32 -4.56 9.77
CA SER A 85 -14.64 -5.77 9.32
C SER A 85 -13.35 -5.46 8.54
N THR A 86 -13.19 -4.21 8.09
CA THR A 86 -12.03 -3.76 7.32
C THR A 86 -11.15 -2.85 8.18
N ILE A 87 -9.85 -3.18 8.26
CA ILE A 87 -8.83 -2.33 8.88
C ILE A 87 -8.44 -1.25 7.86
N SER A 88 -8.70 0.02 8.19
CA SER A 88 -8.31 1.16 7.34
C SER A 88 -6.98 1.76 7.80
N SER A 89 -6.44 2.68 7.00
CA SER A 89 -5.23 3.46 7.36
C SER A 89 -5.41 4.23 8.68
N ARG A 90 -6.64 4.56 9.08
CA ARG A 90 -6.95 5.25 10.34
C ARG A 90 -6.68 4.36 11.57
N GLU A 91 -7.09 3.10 11.54
CA GLU A 91 -6.80 2.16 12.63
C GLU A 91 -5.29 1.92 12.74
N ILE A 92 -4.59 1.77 11.60
CA ILE A 92 -3.13 1.61 11.60
C ILE A 92 -2.42 2.86 12.13
N GLN A 93 -2.79 4.07 11.70
CA GLN A 93 -2.20 5.31 12.22
C GLN A 93 -2.38 5.46 13.72
N THR A 94 -3.56 5.08 14.24
CA THR A 94 -3.86 5.15 15.66
C THR A 94 -3.06 4.08 16.43
N ALA A 95 -3.00 2.84 15.93
CA ALA A 95 -2.20 1.77 16.51
C ALA A 95 -0.70 2.13 16.57
N VAL A 96 -0.15 2.75 15.52
CA VAL A 96 1.25 3.21 15.51
C VAL A 96 1.52 4.22 16.62
N ARG A 97 0.59 5.14 16.89
CA ARG A 97 0.71 6.13 17.97
C ARG A 97 0.61 5.50 19.37
N LEU A 98 -0.05 4.35 19.50
CA LEU A 98 -0.15 3.61 20.76
C LEU A 98 1.10 2.76 21.02
N ILE A 99 1.69 2.18 19.97
CA ILE A 99 2.85 1.28 20.09
C ILE A 99 4.17 2.04 20.18
N LEU A 100 4.33 3.16 19.47
CA LEU A 100 5.58 3.92 19.43
C LEU A 100 5.53 5.14 20.36
N PRO A 101 6.60 5.42 21.14
CA PRO A 101 6.64 6.57 22.03
C PRO A 101 7.01 7.88 21.29
N GLY A 102 6.44 8.98 21.76
CA GLY A 102 6.93 10.35 21.51
C GLY A 102 7.13 10.72 20.03
N GLU A 103 8.32 11.22 19.71
CA GLU A 103 8.68 11.68 18.36
C GLU A 103 8.69 10.56 17.31
N LEU A 104 8.99 9.32 17.72
CA LEU A 104 9.02 8.17 16.79
C LEU A 104 7.64 7.93 16.17
N ALA A 105 6.56 8.07 16.96
CA ALA A 105 5.20 7.95 16.45
C ALA A 105 4.87 9.04 15.41
N LYS A 106 5.31 10.28 15.65
CA LYS A 106 5.06 11.40 14.73
C LYS A 106 5.75 11.17 13.39
N HIS A 107 7.02 10.78 13.41
CA HIS A 107 7.76 10.47 12.20
C HIS A 107 7.18 9.25 11.48
N ALA A 108 6.88 8.16 12.19
CA ALA A 108 6.30 6.96 11.59
C ALA A 108 4.96 7.22 10.89
N VAL A 109 4.06 8.02 11.50
CA VAL A 109 2.79 8.41 10.88
C VAL A 109 3.02 9.31 9.66
N SER A 110 3.98 10.24 9.73
CA SER A 110 4.29 11.12 8.60
C SER A 110 4.84 10.35 7.40
N GLU A 111 5.78 9.42 7.63
CA GLU A 111 6.34 8.55 6.58
C GLU A 111 5.29 7.59 6.02
N GLY A 112 4.45 7.01 6.88
CA GLY A 112 3.34 6.16 6.44
C GLY A 112 2.36 6.89 5.51
N THR A 113 2.05 8.14 5.82
CA THR A 113 1.14 8.96 4.98
C THR A 113 1.77 9.26 3.63
N LYS A 114 3.06 9.63 3.58
CA LYS A 114 3.80 9.82 2.32
C LYS A 114 3.78 8.54 1.48
N ALA A 115 4.04 7.39 2.09
CA ALA A 115 4.06 6.11 1.40
C ALA A 115 2.70 5.78 0.76
N VAL A 116 1.58 6.02 1.46
CA VAL A 116 0.23 5.82 0.89
C VAL A 116 0.02 6.70 -0.33
N THR A 117 0.35 7.99 -0.26
CA THR A 117 0.20 8.89 -1.43
C THR A 117 1.08 8.47 -2.61
N ASN A 118 2.27 7.92 -2.36
CA ASN A 118 3.15 7.44 -3.41
C ASN A 118 2.65 6.13 -4.03
N ALA A 119 2.07 5.23 -3.22
CA ALA A 119 1.45 4.01 -3.69
C ALA A 119 0.21 4.30 -4.55
N GLU A 120 -0.62 5.26 -4.13
CA GLU A 120 -1.76 5.74 -4.92
C GLU A 120 -1.28 6.29 -6.27
N LYS A 121 -0.28 7.17 -6.28
CA LYS A 121 0.31 7.71 -7.52
C LYS A 121 0.83 6.60 -8.45
N ALA A 122 1.47 5.57 -7.90
CA ALA A 122 1.96 4.45 -8.68
C ALA A 122 0.82 3.63 -9.31
N SER A 123 -0.28 3.40 -8.58
CA SER A 123 -1.48 2.76 -9.10
C SER A 123 -2.17 3.58 -10.20
N PHE A 124 -2.22 4.91 -10.06
CA PHE A 124 -2.73 5.81 -11.10
C PHE A 124 -1.79 6.00 -12.30
N GLY A 125 -0.49 5.70 -12.16
CA GLY A 125 0.46 5.74 -13.27
C GLY A 125 0.42 4.52 -14.17
N HIS A 126 -0.01 3.36 -13.64
CA HIS A 126 -0.14 2.11 -14.41
C HIS A 126 -1.42 2.07 -15.26
N TRP A 127 -2.52 2.64 -14.77
CA TRP A 127 -3.68 2.98 -15.60
C TRP A 127 -3.40 4.33 -16.25
N GLY A 128 -2.94 4.33 -17.51
CA GLY A 128 -2.47 5.51 -18.24
C GLY A 128 -3.47 6.69 -18.37
N LEU A 129 -3.84 7.33 -17.27
CA LEU A 129 -4.41 8.66 -17.20
C LEU A 129 -3.30 9.60 -16.75
N GLY A 130 -2.55 10.07 -17.75
CA GLY A 130 -1.47 11.01 -17.57
C GLY A 130 -1.88 12.25 -16.79
N ARG A 131 -0.95 12.70 -15.94
CA ARG A 131 -0.51 14.11 -15.81
C ARG A 131 -1.58 15.20 -15.67
N THR A 132 -2.78 14.92 -15.18
CA THR A 132 -3.85 15.95 -15.08
C THR A 132 -4.35 16.23 -13.67
N GLN A 133 -4.08 15.39 -12.65
CA GLN A 133 -4.56 15.69 -11.30
C GLN A 133 -3.88 16.91 -10.63
N GLY A 134 -2.60 17.19 -10.95
CA GLY A 134 -1.93 18.41 -10.47
C GLY A 134 -2.52 19.70 -11.08
N ALA A 135 -3.02 19.64 -12.31
CA ALA A 135 -3.67 20.76 -12.97
C ALA A 135 -5.12 20.94 -12.49
N LEU A 136 -5.81 19.84 -12.17
CA LEU A 136 -7.20 19.87 -11.71
C LEU A 136 -7.34 20.41 -10.29
N THR A 137 -6.45 20.04 -9.35
CA THR A 137 -6.46 20.58 -7.97
C THR A 137 -6.15 22.07 -7.93
N THR A 138 -5.16 22.51 -8.72
CA THR A 138 -4.82 23.94 -8.86
C THR A 138 -5.96 24.73 -9.52
N ARG A 139 -6.65 24.14 -10.52
CA ARG A 139 -7.83 24.76 -11.14
C ARG A 139 -9.06 24.75 -10.23
N TYR A 140 -9.25 23.72 -9.40
CA TYR A 140 -10.35 23.65 -8.44
C TYR A 140 -10.19 24.71 -7.35
N LEU A 141 -8.99 24.83 -6.76
CA LEU A 141 -8.67 25.88 -5.79
C LEU A 141 -8.79 27.28 -6.42
N ALA A 142 -8.33 27.47 -7.67
CA ALA A 142 -8.49 28.75 -8.38
C ALA A 142 -9.93 29.04 -8.87
N ARG A 143 -10.83 28.05 -8.88
CA ARG A 143 -12.26 28.20 -9.16
C ARG A 143 -13.02 28.53 -7.88
N VAL A 144 -12.71 27.86 -6.77
CA VAL A 144 -13.27 28.13 -5.43
C VAL A 144 -12.85 29.53 -4.94
N ALA A 145 -11.58 29.89 -5.08
CA ALA A 145 -11.07 31.23 -4.73
C ALA A 145 -11.65 32.38 -5.62
N ARG A 146 -12.24 32.05 -6.77
CA ARG A 146 -13.00 33.01 -7.60
C ARG A 146 -14.48 33.06 -7.25
N PHE A 147 -15.02 32.04 -6.60
CA PHE A 147 -16.41 31.98 -6.16
C PHE A 147 -16.59 32.60 -4.76
N GLU A 148 -15.55 32.61 -3.93
CA GLU A 148 -15.54 33.23 -2.60
C GLU A 148 -15.06 34.69 -2.57
N ARG A 149 -15.16 35.45 -3.67
CA ARG A 149 -15.02 36.91 -3.54
C ARG A 149 -16.34 37.48 -3.00
N PRO A 150 -16.38 38.03 -1.77
CA PRO A 150 -17.58 38.71 -1.29
C PRO A 150 -17.89 39.88 -2.21
N LYS A 151 -19.14 39.96 -2.70
CA LYS A 151 -19.59 41.09 -3.52
C LYS A 151 -19.45 42.38 -2.70
N PRO A 152 -18.90 43.47 -3.26
CA PRO A 152 -18.91 44.76 -2.58
C PRO A 152 -20.36 45.20 -2.41
N LYS A 153 -20.76 45.52 -1.17
CA LYS A 153 -22.05 46.15 -0.88
C LYS A 153 -22.09 47.49 -1.62
N LYS A 154 -23.04 47.65 -2.54
CA LYS A 154 -23.39 48.98 -3.07
C LYS A 154 -23.92 49.79 -1.89
N ASN A 155 -23.26 50.90 -1.58
CA ASN A 155 -23.82 51.92 -0.71
C ASN A 155 -24.90 52.67 -1.50
N ASP A 156 -26.15 52.58 -1.06
CA ASP A 156 -27.20 53.50 -1.48
C ASP A 156 -27.05 54.84 -0.73
N PRO A 157 -27.38 55.98 -1.35
CA PRO A 157 -27.23 57.29 -0.74
C PRO A 157 -28.41 57.57 0.20
N VAL A 158 -28.19 57.50 1.51
CA VAL A 158 -29.18 57.91 2.52
C VAL A 158 -28.80 59.26 3.11
N ASP A 159 -29.56 60.27 2.69
CA ASP A 159 -30.03 61.43 3.44
C ASP A 159 -29.02 62.21 4.32
N LYS A 160 -28.41 63.25 3.73
CA LYS A 160 -27.79 64.36 4.47
C LYS A 160 -28.87 65.30 5.03
N ARG A 161 -29.68 64.82 5.97
CA ARG A 161 -30.56 65.68 6.80
C ARG A 161 -30.78 65.08 8.18
N ARG A 162 -29.72 65.06 8.98
CA ARG A 162 -29.77 65.24 10.45
C ARG A 162 -28.35 65.19 10.97
N LEU A 163 -27.92 66.32 11.51
CA LEU A 163 -27.16 66.50 12.75
C LEU A 163 -26.48 67.87 12.64
N GLY A 164 -27.21 68.89 13.07
CA GLY A 164 -26.57 70.09 13.58
C GLY A 164 -26.08 69.77 14.98
N VAL A 165 -24.77 69.89 15.19
CA VAL A 165 -24.14 70.11 16.50
C VAL A 165 -22.94 71.02 16.22
N VAL A 166 -23.12 72.28 16.60
CA VAL A 166 -22.14 73.37 16.84
C VAL A 166 -21.16 73.71 15.72
#